data_AF-A0AAW2C542-F1
#
_entry.id   AF-A0AAW2C542-F1
#
_cell.length_a   1.000
_cell.length_b   1.000
_cell.length_c   1.000
_cell.angle_alpha   90.00
_cell.angle_beta   90.00
_cell.angle_gamma   90.00
#
_symmetry.space_group_name_H-M   'P 1'
#
loop_
_entity.id
_entity.type
_entity.pdbx_description
1 polymer ?
#
loop_
_entity_poly.entity_id
_entity_poly.type
_entity_poly.pdbx_seq_one_letter_code
_entity_poly.pdbx_strand_id
1 'polypeptide(L)'
;MDNSGQGQFADAKQLDNNGSCNFTTTTTTTDNGASATTTTSSGAASQNLSEVNTLPVEILNVDELESAGPIKLERSKTERHRHHNILAEEAAQIFDETISVQQKLKLLKRIATVKDDGTVEFEVPADVEPQGIGVGSVGASTDPVDDEPLDATDLQYIPPLQVVMLIVGTRGDVQPFIAIGKRLQDYGHRVRLATHSNFKEFVLTAGLEFYPLGGDPKVLAGYMVKNKGFLPSGPSEIPIQRNQMKDIIYSLLSACRDPDIDSGVAFKADAIIANPPAYGHTHVAEALKVPIHIFFTMPWTPTSEFPHPLSRVKQSAGYRLSYQIVDSLIWLGIRDMINDVRKKKLKLRPVTYLSGSQGSDSDIPHGYIWSPHLVPKPKDWGPKVDVVGFCFLDLASNYEPPEPLVKWLKAGDKPIYIGFGSLPVEEPEKMTQIIVEALEITKQRGIINKGWGGLGNLAEPKDSIYLLDNCPHDWLFLQCKAVVHHGGAGTTAAGLRAAVMS
;
A
#
# COMPACT_ATOMS: atom_id res chain seq x y z
N MET A 1 31.52 58.36 -18.20
CA MET A 1 31.36 57.30 -19.22
C MET A 1 30.15 56.47 -18.83
N ASP A 2 28.97 57.09 -18.69
CA ASP A 2 28.09 57.62 -19.76
C ASP A 2 27.40 56.47 -20.51
N ASN A 3 26.11 56.21 -20.26
CA ASN A 3 24.89 56.91 -20.74
C ASN A 3 24.37 56.22 -22.02
N SER A 4 23.07 56.17 -22.34
CA SER A 4 21.87 56.76 -21.70
C SER A 4 20.58 56.17 -22.31
N GLY A 5 19.44 56.35 -21.63
CA GLY A 5 18.07 56.13 -22.16
C GLY A 5 17.28 55.11 -21.32
N GLN A 6 16.62 55.45 -20.21
CA GLN A 6 15.93 56.66 -19.75
C GLN A 6 14.54 56.94 -20.40
N GLY A 7 13.56 57.19 -19.53
CA GLY A 7 12.11 57.29 -19.83
C GLY A 7 11.28 56.59 -18.74
N GLN A 8 11.34 57.01 -17.47
CA GLN A 8 10.47 58.04 -16.84
C GLN A 8 8.98 57.65 -16.75
N PHE A 9 8.25 57.94 -15.66
CA PHE A 9 8.56 58.14 -14.22
C PHE A 9 7.23 58.17 -13.44
N ALA A 10 7.30 58.15 -12.10
CA ALA A 10 6.26 58.55 -11.14
C ALA A 10 5.04 57.63 -10.91
N ASP A 11 4.37 57.69 -9.74
CA ASP A 11 4.88 57.71 -8.35
C ASP A 11 3.71 57.50 -7.37
N ALA A 12 4.01 57.08 -6.13
CA ALA A 12 3.23 57.20 -4.89
C ALA A 12 1.67 57.19 -4.95
N LYS A 13 0.97 56.32 -4.21
CA LYS A 13 0.97 56.36 -2.73
C LYS A 13 0.45 55.09 -2.09
N GLN A 14 1.07 54.75 -0.97
CA GLN A 14 0.62 53.82 0.06
C GLN A 14 -0.27 54.56 1.07
N LEU A 15 -1.36 53.94 1.53
CA LEU A 15 -1.97 54.18 2.84
C LEU A 15 -3.06 53.12 3.13
N ASP A 16 -3.08 52.64 4.36
CA ASP A 16 -3.94 51.54 4.83
C ASP A 16 -5.39 51.96 5.11
N ASN A 17 -6.34 51.03 5.01
CA ASN A 17 -7.14 50.67 6.19
C ASN A 17 -7.98 49.38 6.08
N ASN A 18 -8.37 48.90 7.27
CA ASN A 18 -9.19 47.73 7.55
C ASN A 18 -10.56 47.71 6.86
N GLY A 19 -11.07 46.50 6.58
CA GLY A 19 -12.45 46.27 6.12
C GLY A 19 -12.88 44.80 6.28
N SER A 20 -13.20 44.40 7.50
CA SER A 20 -13.76 43.06 7.79
C SER A 20 -15.27 43.06 7.55
N CYS A 21 -15.79 42.06 6.82
CA CYS A 21 -17.23 41.88 6.59
C CYS A 21 -17.69 40.45 6.92
N ASN A 22 -18.25 40.29 8.12
CA ASN A 22 -19.13 39.16 8.44
C ASN A 22 -20.45 39.29 7.65
N PHE A 23 -20.97 38.16 7.16
CA PHE A 23 -22.36 38.06 6.72
C PHE A 23 -23.20 37.41 7.82
N THR A 24 -24.09 38.20 8.42
CA THR A 24 -25.14 37.71 9.33
C THR A 24 -26.49 38.14 8.76
N THR A 25 -27.41 37.21 8.55
CA THR A 25 -28.75 37.49 8.05
C THR A 25 -29.76 37.35 9.19
N THR A 26 -30.47 38.43 9.52
CA THR A 26 -31.47 38.42 10.62
C THR A 26 -32.69 39.26 10.26
N THR A 27 -33.87 38.63 10.20
CA THR A 27 -35.23 39.09 10.57
C THR A 27 -36.24 38.05 10.02
N THR A 28 -37.42 37.78 10.61
CA THR A 28 -38.19 38.52 11.63
C THR A 28 -38.98 37.59 12.57
N THR A 29 -39.45 38.17 13.67
CA THR A 29 -40.25 37.63 14.79
C THR A 29 -41.74 37.37 14.52
N THR A 30 -42.35 36.46 15.29
CA THR A 30 -43.66 36.66 15.95
C THR A 30 -43.67 36.01 17.34
N ASP A 31 -44.58 36.48 18.22
CA ASP A 31 -44.47 36.43 19.68
C ASP A 31 -45.60 35.59 20.36
N ASN A 32 -45.63 35.59 21.71
CA ASN A 32 -46.58 35.00 22.67
C ASN A 32 -46.24 33.59 23.22
N GLY A 33 -46.30 33.30 24.53
CA GLY A 33 -46.51 34.22 25.65
C GLY A 33 -46.71 33.55 27.03
N ALA A 34 -46.06 34.13 28.05
CA ALA A 34 -46.43 34.24 29.47
C ALA A 34 -46.63 33.01 30.43
N SER A 35 -46.10 33.22 31.65
CA SER A 35 -46.65 32.86 32.98
C SER A 35 -46.19 31.55 33.66
N ALA A 36 -45.96 31.45 34.98
CA ALA A 36 -45.42 32.38 36.02
C ALA A 36 -45.29 31.60 37.36
N THR A 37 -44.29 31.94 38.22
CA THR A 37 -44.30 31.82 39.72
C THR A 37 -44.52 30.42 40.38
N THR A 38 -44.03 30.05 41.57
CA THR A 38 -43.33 30.75 42.68
C THR A 38 -42.53 29.77 43.57
N THR A 39 -41.55 30.32 44.30
CA THR A 39 -40.93 29.95 45.61
C THR A 39 -41.69 28.96 46.55
N THR A 40 -41.08 28.22 47.51
CA THR A 40 -40.11 28.63 48.56
C THR A 40 -39.22 27.50 49.14
N SER A 41 -38.16 27.93 49.86
CA SER A 41 -37.25 27.20 50.78
C SER A 41 -37.94 26.59 52.03
N SER A 42 -37.31 25.88 53.00
CA SER A 42 -35.92 25.92 53.51
C SER A 42 -35.52 24.75 54.44
N GLY A 43 -34.20 24.43 54.46
CA GLY A 43 -33.40 24.24 55.70
C GLY A 43 -33.24 22.81 56.29
N ALA A 44 -32.15 22.46 56.98
CA ALA A 44 -30.84 23.12 57.18
C ALA A 44 -29.79 22.14 57.79
N ALA A 45 -28.49 22.41 57.55
CA ALA A 45 -27.31 22.05 58.37
C ALA A 45 -26.95 20.55 58.66
N SER A 46 -25.70 20.14 58.97
CA SER A 46 -24.33 20.50 58.52
C SER A 46 -23.30 19.60 59.27
N GLN A 47 -22.00 19.61 58.87
CA GLN A 47 -20.82 19.01 59.55
C GLN A 47 -20.60 17.48 59.41
N ASN A 48 -19.38 16.91 59.37
CA ASN A 48 -18.05 17.45 58.97
C ASN A 48 -17.04 16.30 58.69
N LEU A 49 -16.25 16.45 57.61
CA LEU A 49 -14.80 16.17 57.41
C LEU A 49 -14.06 14.86 57.85
N SER A 50 -13.07 14.48 57.02
CA SER A 50 -11.77 13.80 57.30
C SER A 50 -11.79 12.35 57.84
N GLU A 51 -10.81 11.44 57.59
CA GLU A 51 -9.58 11.33 56.76
C GLU A 51 -9.26 9.81 56.63
N VAL A 52 -8.94 9.24 55.45
CA VAL A 52 -7.59 9.01 54.84
C VAL A 52 -6.73 7.85 55.44
N ASN A 53 -6.21 6.98 54.55
CA ASN A 53 -5.09 6.00 54.71
C ASN A 53 -5.33 4.74 55.62
N THR A 54 -4.71 3.55 55.44
CA THR A 54 -3.74 3.00 54.44
C THR A 54 -3.77 1.44 54.42
N LEU A 55 -3.19 0.79 53.40
CA LEU A 55 -2.87 -0.66 53.34
C LEU A 55 -1.71 -1.05 54.30
N PRO A 56 -1.63 -2.32 54.77
CA PRO A 56 -0.71 -3.34 54.19
C PRO A 56 -1.44 -4.70 53.94
N VAL A 57 -1.09 -5.62 53.01
CA VAL A 57 0.18 -6.27 52.57
C VAL A 57 0.55 -7.53 53.41
N GLU A 58 0.54 -8.71 52.74
CA GLU A 58 1.29 -9.96 53.04
C GLU A 58 0.91 -10.80 54.31
N ILE A 59 1.13 -12.14 54.46
CA ILE A 59 1.50 -13.29 53.58
C ILE A 59 1.25 -14.63 54.33
N LEU A 60 0.77 -15.70 53.66
CA LEU A 60 0.88 -17.16 54.02
C LEU A 60 0.30 -17.62 55.41
N ASN A 61 0.02 -18.87 55.78
CA ASN A 61 0.17 -20.26 55.28
C ASN A 61 -0.95 -21.14 55.97
N VAL A 62 -1.69 -22.03 55.29
CA VAL A 62 -1.52 -23.52 55.18
C VAL A 62 -2.19 -24.38 56.30
N ASP A 63 -2.72 -25.55 55.90
CA ASP A 63 -3.41 -26.65 56.63
C ASP A 63 -4.86 -26.39 57.14
N GLU A 64 -5.91 -27.00 56.53
CA GLU A 64 -6.46 -28.37 56.76
C GLU A 64 -7.03 -28.56 58.18
N LEU A 65 -8.28 -28.92 58.46
CA LEU A 65 -9.37 -29.66 57.74
C LEU A 65 -10.74 -28.99 58.09
N GLU A 66 -11.95 -29.31 57.61
CA GLU A 66 -12.55 -30.31 56.69
C GLU A 66 -13.92 -29.76 56.19
N SER A 67 -14.52 -30.32 55.11
CA SER A 67 -15.97 -30.61 54.91
C SER A 67 -16.54 -30.30 53.51
N ALA A 68 -17.16 -31.33 52.92
CA ALA A 68 -18.23 -31.32 51.91
C ALA A 68 -18.00 -30.73 50.48
N GLY A 69 -18.12 -31.60 49.46
CA GLY A 69 -18.37 -31.20 48.06
C GLY A 69 -18.24 -32.37 47.06
N PRO A 70 -19.19 -32.61 46.13
CA PRO A 70 -19.19 -33.81 45.30
C PRO A 70 -18.20 -33.78 44.12
N ILE A 71 -17.85 -34.99 43.68
CA ILE A 71 -16.95 -35.32 42.57
C ILE A 71 -17.24 -34.48 41.32
N LYS A 72 -16.24 -33.68 40.90
CA LYS A 72 -16.26 -32.98 39.61
C LYS A 72 -15.68 -33.91 38.54
N LEU A 73 -16.55 -34.52 37.75
CA LEU A 73 -16.16 -35.37 36.63
C LEU A 73 -15.28 -34.57 35.64
N GLU A 74 -14.05 -35.04 35.38
CA GLU A 74 -13.19 -34.40 34.37
C GLU A 74 -13.86 -34.47 32.98
N ARG A 75 -13.99 -33.31 32.30
CA ARG A 75 -14.45 -33.30 30.91
C ARG A 75 -13.38 -33.91 30.03
N SER A 76 -13.75 -34.99 29.34
CA SER A 76 -12.89 -35.76 28.43
C SER A 76 -12.12 -34.87 27.45
N LYS A 77 -10.86 -35.24 27.20
CA LYS A 77 -9.99 -34.61 26.18
C LYS A 77 -10.61 -34.58 24.76
N THR A 78 -11.63 -35.39 24.49
CA THR A 78 -12.37 -35.39 23.22
C THR A 78 -13.23 -34.14 22.95
N GLU A 79 -13.60 -33.34 23.96
CA GLU A 79 -14.33 -32.09 23.72
C GLU A 79 -13.46 -30.97 23.12
N ARG A 80 -12.16 -30.89 23.49
CA ARG A 80 -11.25 -29.86 22.96
C ARG A 80 -10.89 -30.09 21.48
N HIS A 81 -10.67 -31.33 21.05
CA HIS A 81 -10.41 -31.62 19.62
C HIS A 81 -11.60 -31.26 18.71
N ARG A 82 -12.85 -31.35 19.20
CA ARG A 82 -14.02 -31.03 18.37
C ARG A 82 -14.10 -29.57 17.94
N HIS A 83 -13.64 -28.61 18.74
CA HIS A 83 -13.66 -27.20 18.31
C HIS A 83 -12.51 -26.82 17.37
N HIS A 84 -11.34 -27.46 17.46
CA HIS A 84 -10.20 -27.13 16.59
C HIS A 84 -10.35 -27.69 15.16
N ASN A 85 -10.93 -28.89 14.99
CA ASN A 85 -11.15 -29.46 13.65
C ASN A 85 -12.20 -28.68 12.84
N ILE A 86 -13.18 -28.06 13.50
CA ILE A 86 -14.25 -27.30 12.84
C ILE A 86 -13.67 -26.18 11.98
N LEU A 87 -12.67 -25.43 12.44
CA LEU A 87 -12.10 -24.31 11.66
C LEU A 87 -11.33 -24.77 10.41
N ALA A 88 -10.67 -25.93 10.43
CA ALA A 88 -10.00 -26.50 9.26
C ALA A 88 -11.01 -27.02 8.22
N GLU A 89 -12.01 -27.78 8.66
CA GLU A 89 -13.09 -28.28 7.79
C GLU A 89 -13.89 -27.11 7.19
N GLU A 90 -14.14 -26.06 7.97
CA GLU A 90 -14.82 -24.85 7.52
C GLU A 90 -13.98 -23.99 6.58
N ALA A 91 -12.66 -23.92 6.76
CA ALA A 91 -11.77 -23.27 5.79
C ALA A 91 -11.77 -24.03 4.46
N ALA A 92 -11.67 -25.36 4.48
CA ALA A 92 -11.72 -26.20 3.28
C ALA A 92 -13.06 -26.08 2.52
N GLN A 93 -14.19 -26.01 3.24
CA GLN A 93 -15.53 -25.84 2.66
C GLN A 93 -15.73 -24.52 1.88
N ILE A 94 -14.87 -23.51 2.03
CA ILE A 94 -14.94 -22.28 1.21
C ILE A 94 -14.66 -22.60 -0.26
N PHE A 95 -13.83 -23.60 -0.52
CA PHE A 95 -13.40 -24.02 -1.84
C PHE A 95 -14.33 -25.07 -2.47
N ASP A 96 -15.24 -25.67 -1.70
CA ASP A 96 -16.26 -26.61 -2.20
C ASP A 96 -17.22 -25.92 -3.19
N GLU A 97 -17.21 -26.34 -4.45
CA GLU A 97 -18.01 -25.77 -5.54
C GLU A 97 -19.53 -25.96 -5.35
N THR A 98 -19.96 -26.91 -4.51
CA THR A 98 -21.37 -27.24 -4.29
C THR A 98 -22.08 -26.28 -3.32
N ILE A 99 -21.32 -25.49 -2.56
CA ILE A 99 -21.84 -24.64 -1.49
C ILE A 99 -22.32 -23.28 -2.02
N SER A 100 -23.51 -22.85 -1.59
CA SER A 100 -24.13 -21.62 -2.09
C SER A 100 -23.36 -20.35 -1.71
N VAL A 101 -23.48 -19.30 -2.53
CA VAL A 101 -22.78 -18.02 -2.34
C VAL A 101 -23.04 -17.41 -0.95
N GLN A 102 -24.26 -17.51 -0.42
CA GLN A 102 -24.58 -17.00 0.92
C GLN A 102 -23.93 -17.83 2.04
N GLN A 103 -23.72 -19.13 1.85
CA GLN A 103 -23.00 -19.98 2.79
C GLN A 103 -21.49 -19.69 2.74
N LYS A 104 -20.88 -19.61 1.56
CA LYS A 104 -19.46 -19.19 1.42
C LYS A 104 -19.19 -17.82 2.05
N LEU A 105 -20.11 -16.87 1.90
CA LEU A 105 -20.08 -15.55 2.56
C LEU A 105 -20.13 -15.64 4.09
N LYS A 106 -20.99 -16.50 4.66
CA LYS A 106 -21.03 -16.74 6.12
C LYS A 106 -19.77 -17.42 6.63
N LEU A 107 -19.20 -18.32 5.83
CA LEU A 107 -18.02 -19.11 6.14
C LEU A 107 -16.76 -18.24 6.16
N LEU A 108 -16.50 -17.46 5.10
CA LEU A 108 -15.43 -16.46 5.04
C LEU A 108 -15.48 -15.48 6.21
N LYS A 109 -16.67 -14.95 6.54
CA LYS A 109 -16.88 -14.05 7.70
C LYS A 109 -16.65 -14.69 9.07
N ARG A 110 -16.62 -16.02 9.15
CA ARG A 110 -16.40 -16.77 10.39
C ARG A 110 -14.94 -17.20 10.56
N ILE A 111 -14.25 -17.49 9.47
CA ILE A 111 -12.83 -17.89 9.52
C ILE A 111 -11.84 -16.72 9.46
N ALA A 112 -12.20 -15.61 8.79
CA ALA A 112 -11.28 -14.54 8.46
C ALA A 112 -11.81 -13.18 8.93
N THR A 113 -10.97 -12.42 9.62
CA THR A 113 -11.25 -11.08 10.14
C THR A 113 -10.40 -10.06 9.40
N VAL A 114 -11.05 -9.09 8.76
CA VAL A 114 -10.39 -7.87 8.28
C VAL A 114 -10.18 -6.94 9.48
N LYS A 115 -8.96 -6.45 9.66
CA LYS A 115 -8.55 -5.57 10.75
C LYS A 115 -8.69 -4.09 10.39
N ASP A 116 -8.60 -3.23 11.40
CA ASP A 116 -8.68 -1.78 11.27
C ASP A 116 -7.53 -1.16 10.44
N ASP A 117 -6.50 -1.94 10.07
CA ASP A 117 -5.42 -1.55 9.17
C ASP A 117 -5.56 -2.12 7.73
N GLY A 118 -6.66 -2.80 7.43
CA GLY A 118 -6.94 -3.40 6.12
C GLY A 118 -6.26 -4.75 5.88
N THR A 119 -5.63 -5.35 6.89
CA THR A 119 -5.04 -6.70 6.81
C THR A 119 -6.03 -7.81 7.20
N VAL A 120 -5.80 -9.03 6.70
CA VAL A 120 -6.64 -10.21 6.96
C VAL A 120 -5.93 -11.18 7.91
N GLU A 121 -6.57 -11.49 9.03
CA GLU A 121 -6.17 -12.56 9.95
C GLU A 121 -7.17 -13.71 9.91
N PHE A 122 -6.66 -14.94 9.94
CA PHE A 122 -7.41 -16.16 10.22
C PHE A 122 -6.55 -17.11 11.04
N GLU A 123 -7.18 -17.96 11.84
CA GLU A 123 -6.47 -18.98 12.62
C GLU A 123 -6.21 -20.21 11.75
N VAL A 124 -4.95 -20.65 11.74
CA VAL A 124 -4.55 -21.96 11.21
C VAL A 124 -4.46 -22.90 12.42
N PRO A 125 -5.19 -24.03 12.46
CA PRO A 125 -5.12 -24.96 13.57
C PRO A 125 -3.71 -25.53 13.73
N ALA A 126 -3.20 -25.53 14.96
CA ALA A 126 -1.79 -25.84 15.27
C ALA A 126 -1.36 -27.28 14.91
N ASP A 127 -2.32 -28.18 14.66
CA ASP A 127 -2.11 -29.60 14.39
C ASP A 127 -2.02 -29.90 12.87
N VAL A 128 -2.05 -28.89 12.00
CA VAL A 128 -1.89 -29.06 10.54
C VAL A 128 -0.40 -29.17 10.20
N GLU A 129 0.13 -30.40 10.21
CA GLU A 129 1.37 -30.70 9.49
C GLU A 129 1.20 -30.30 8.01
N PRO A 130 2.21 -29.69 7.37
CA PRO A 130 2.14 -29.37 5.95
C PRO A 130 2.13 -30.67 5.15
N GLN A 131 0.93 -31.12 4.77
CA GLN A 131 0.79 -32.26 3.87
C GLN A 131 1.47 -31.91 2.55
N GLY A 132 2.62 -32.54 2.30
CA GLY A 132 3.26 -32.52 1.00
C GLY A 132 2.28 -33.10 -0.01
N ILE A 133 1.66 -32.23 -0.81
CA ILE A 133 0.82 -32.65 -1.93
C ILE A 133 1.73 -33.46 -2.85
N GLY A 134 1.50 -34.77 -2.87
CA GLY A 134 2.27 -35.71 -3.68
C GLY A 134 2.12 -35.37 -5.14
N VAL A 135 3.07 -34.62 -5.69
CA VAL A 135 3.20 -34.42 -7.13
C VAL A 135 3.34 -35.79 -7.76
N GLY A 136 2.36 -36.18 -8.58
CA GLY A 136 2.39 -37.44 -9.28
C GLY A 136 3.66 -37.53 -10.11
N SER A 137 4.44 -38.60 -9.91
CA SER A 137 5.70 -38.80 -10.62
C SER A 137 5.46 -38.98 -12.12
N VAL A 138 5.52 -37.87 -12.85
CA VAL A 138 5.85 -37.86 -14.27
C VAL A 138 7.37 -37.78 -14.32
N GLY A 139 8.00 -38.82 -14.87
CA GLY A 139 9.43 -39.09 -14.69
C GLY A 139 10.30 -37.90 -15.06
N ALA A 140 11.06 -37.40 -14.08
CA ALA A 140 12.11 -36.43 -14.32
C ALA A 140 13.25 -37.10 -15.10
N SER A 141 13.33 -36.82 -16.40
CA SER A 141 14.61 -36.92 -17.13
C SER A 141 15.53 -35.84 -16.56
N THR A 142 16.47 -36.26 -15.71
CA THR A 142 17.54 -35.40 -15.21
C THR A 142 18.58 -35.19 -16.30
N ASP A 143 18.22 -34.40 -17.31
CA ASP A 143 19.22 -33.73 -18.13
C ASP A 143 19.71 -32.49 -17.35
N PRO A 144 21.03 -32.30 -17.22
CA PRO A 144 21.55 -31.10 -16.59
C PRO A 144 21.16 -29.89 -17.45
N VAL A 145 20.48 -28.92 -16.84
CA VAL A 145 20.40 -27.58 -17.42
C VAL A 145 21.78 -26.96 -17.21
N ASP A 146 22.61 -27.05 -18.23
CA ASP A 146 23.79 -26.20 -18.32
C ASP A 146 23.31 -24.74 -18.27
N ASP A 147 23.88 -23.95 -17.34
CA ASP A 147 23.83 -22.49 -17.38
C ASP A 147 24.72 -21.98 -18.54
N GLU A 148 24.35 -22.37 -19.77
CA GLU A 148 24.80 -21.69 -20.98
C GLU A 148 24.37 -20.23 -20.86
N PRO A 149 25.30 -19.25 -20.86
CA PRO A 149 24.91 -17.86 -20.87
C PRO A 149 24.08 -17.62 -22.14
N LEU A 150 22.89 -17.05 -22.00
CA LEU A 150 22.04 -16.69 -23.14
C LEU A 150 22.85 -15.88 -24.15
N ASP A 151 23.26 -16.56 -25.22
CA ASP A 151 24.18 -15.99 -26.20
C ASP A 151 23.52 -14.76 -26.83
N ALA A 152 24.27 -13.66 -26.92
CA ALA A 152 23.73 -12.32 -27.17
C ALA A 152 23.33 -12.09 -28.65
N THR A 153 22.98 -13.16 -29.35
CA THR A 153 23.18 -13.30 -30.80
C THR A 153 21.91 -13.63 -31.57
N ASP A 154 20.79 -13.94 -30.89
CA ASP A 154 19.45 -14.05 -31.49
C ASP A 154 18.43 -13.20 -30.71
N LEU A 155 18.61 -11.87 -30.74
CA LEU A 155 17.48 -10.95 -30.54
C LEU A 155 16.50 -11.15 -31.69
N GLN A 156 15.53 -12.06 -31.51
CA GLN A 156 14.35 -12.17 -32.36
C GLN A 156 13.82 -10.77 -32.67
N TYR A 157 13.72 -10.42 -33.95
CA TYR A 157 13.25 -9.09 -34.34
C TYR A 157 11.81 -8.88 -33.87
N ILE A 158 11.65 -8.16 -32.77
CA ILE A 158 10.35 -7.69 -32.29
C ILE A 158 10.04 -6.40 -33.04
N PRO A 159 8.96 -6.33 -33.83
CA PRO A 159 8.58 -5.07 -34.48
C PRO A 159 8.21 -4.03 -33.41
N PRO A 160 8.34 -2.72 -33.70
CA PRO A 160 7.82 -1.66 -32.84
C PRO A 160 6.35 -1.93 -32.43
N LEU A 161 6.08 -1.86 -31.13
CA LEU A 161 4.77 -2.14 -30.53
C LEU A 161 4.28 -0.90 -29.78
N GLN A 162 2.96 -0.76 -29.67
CA GLN A 162 2.34 0.17 -28.72
C GLN A 162 2.07 -0.55 -27.40
N VAL A 163 2.91 -0.28 -26.39
CA VAL A 163 2.79 -0.88 -25.06
C VAL A 163 2.10 0.10 -24.12
N VAL A 164 1.01 -0.36 -23.48
CA VAL A 164 0.37 0.40 -22.40
C VAL A 164 0.69 -0.22 -21.04
N MET A 165 1.14 0.61 -20.10
CA MET A 165 1.42 0.22 -18.71
C MET A 165 0.30 0.76 -17.82
N LEU A 166 -0.55 -0.12 -17.27
CA LEU A 166 -1.72 0.21 -16.46
C LEU A 166 -1.36 0.12 -14.96
N ILE A 167 -0.85 1.22 -14.38
CA ILE A 167 -0.22 1.21 -13.06
C ILE A 167 -1.02 2.02 -12.04
N VAL A 168 -1.48 1.36 -10.99
CA VAL A 168 -2.22 1.95 -9.88
C VAL A 168 -1.41 1.82 -8.60
N GLY A 169 -1.13 2.93 -7.92
CA GLY A 169 -0.39 2.92 -6.67
C GLY A 169 0.25 4.26 -6.32
N THR A 170 1.29 4.20 -5.49
CA THR A 170 2.08 5.35 -5.04
C THR A 170 3.28 5.62 -5.97
N ARG A 171 4.13 6.59 -5.62
CA ARG A 171 5.40 6.81 -6.35
C ARG A 171 6.29 5.55 -6.38
N GLY A 172 6.26 4.73 -5.33
CA GLY A 172 7.02 3.48 -5.26
C GLY A 172 6.56 2.44 -6.29
N ASP A 173 5.29 2.49 -6.67
CA ASP A 173 4.72 1.63 -7.71
C ASP A 173 4.98 2.21 -9.11
N VAL A 174 4.83 3.53 -9.30
CA VAL A 174 4.96 4.18 -10.62
C VAL A 174 6.41 4.31 -11.10
N GLN A 175 7.36 4.63 -10.22
CA GLN A 175 8.75 4.92 -10.60
C GLN A 175 9.47 3.75 -11.32
N PRO A 176 9.33 2.48 -10.90
CA PRO A 176 9.88 1.33 -11.63
C PRO A 176 9.37 1.22 -13.07
N PHE A 177 8.09 1.51 -13.33
CA PHE A 177 7.54 1.46 -14.69
C PHE A 177 8.00 2.62 -15.57
N ILE A 178 8.45 3.74 -15.01
CA ILE A 178 9.15 4.77 -15.79
C ILE A 178 10.48 4.22 -16.30
N ALA A 179 11.24 3.49 -15.47
CA ALA A 179 12.48 2.84 -15.89
C ALA A 179 12.24 1.76 -16.96
N ILE A 180 11.25 0.89 -16.75
CA ILE A 180 10.82 -0.14 -17.74
C ILE A 180 10.39 0.54 -19.04
N GLY A 181 9.58 1.60 -18.97
CA GLY A 181 9.09 2.32 -20.14
C GLY A 181 10.20 2.95 -20.97
N LYS A 182 11.18 3.60 -20.32
CA LYS A 182 12.37 4.13 -21.01
C LYS A 182 13.14 3.00 -21.70
N ARG A 183 13.33 1.86 -21.03
CA ARG A 183 14.04 0.72 -21.64
C ARG A 183 13.27 0.10 -22.82
N LEU A 184 11.95 0.10 -22.79
CA LEU A 184 11.11 -0.28 -23.92
C LEU A 184 11.20 0.72 -25.09
N GLN A 185 11.37 2.02 -24.81
CA GLN A 185 11.65 3.02 -25.85
C GLN A 185 13.02 2.83 -26.50
N ASP A 186 14.05 2.42 -25.75
CA ASP A 186 15.37 2.07 -26.32
C ASP A 186 15.27 0.95 -27.36
N TYR A 187 14.34 0.00 -27.18
CA TYR A 187 14.02 -1.08 -28.13
C TYR A 187 13.02 -0.65 -29.24
N GLY A 188 12.69 0.65 -29.33
CA GLY A 188 11.85 1.21 -30.39
C GLY A 188 10.34 1.08 -30.17
N HIS A 189 9.87 0.66 -28.99
CA HIS A 189 8.43 0.59 -28.69
C HIS A 189 7.86 1.99 -28.35
N ARG A 190 6.60 2.22 -28.73
CA ARG A 190 5.83 3.40 -28.33
C ARG A 190 5.15 3.09 -26.99
N VAL A 191 5.55 3.78 -25.94
CA VAL A 191 5.14 3.45 -24.56
C VAL A 191 4.22 4.51 -23.98
N ARG A 192 3.08 4.07 -23.45
CA ARG A 192 2.12 4.87 -22.68
C ARG A 192 2.02 4.34 -21.25
N LEU A 193 2.31 5.19 -20.28
CA LEU A 193 2.12 4.90 -18.86
C LEU A 193 0.81 5.54 -18.40
N ALA A 194 -0.19 4.70 -18.16
CA ALA A 194 -1.47 5.09 -17.62
C ALA A 194 -1.46 4.95 -16.09
N THR A 195 -1.63 6.07 -15.39
CA THR A 195 -1.62 6.11 -13.92
C THR A 195 -2.36 7.36 -13.41
N HIS A 196 -2.27 7.63 -12.11
CA HIS A 196 -2.94 8.73 -11.43
C HIS A 196 -2.45 10.11 -11.90
N SER A 197 -3.37 11.07 -12.05
CA SER A 197 -3.12 12.40 -12.63
C SER A 197 -2.03 13.23 -11.95
N ASN A 198 -1.74 12.98 -10.67
CA ASN A 198 -0.66 13.62 -9.93
C ASN A 198 0.75 13.23 -10.42
N PHE A 199 0.87 12.15 -11.19
CA PHE A 199 2.14 11.71 -11.78
C PHE A 199 2.34 12.16 -13.23
N LYS A 200 1.38 12.89 -13.85
CA LYS A 200 1.46 13.34 -15.26
C LYS A 200 2.82 13.96 -15.60
N GLU A 201 3.25 14.94 -14.81
CA GLU A 201 4.51 15.65 -15.03
C GLU A 201 5.74 14.74 -14.93
N PHE A 202 5.72 13.79 -13.99
CA PHE A 202 6.82 12.85 -13.77
C PHE A 202 6.97 11.86 -14.93
N VAL A 203 5.84 11.43 -15.52
CA VAL A 203 5.81 10.57 -16.70
C VAL A 203 6.26 11.33 -17.95
N LEU A 204 5.73 12.53 -18.18
CA LEU A 204 6.08 13.36 -19.35
C LEU A 204 7.54 13.82 -19.32
N THR A 205 8.06 14.25 -18.17
CA THR A 205 9.48 14.63 -17.99
C THR A 205 10.43 13.46 -18.30
N ALA A 206 9.97 12.22 -18.11
CA ALA A 206 10.75 11.03 -18.44
C ALA A 206 10.72 10.63 -19.93
N GLY A 207 9.90 11.31 -20.76
CA GLY A 207 9.77 11.07 -22.19
C GLY A 207 8.69 10.04 -22.60
N LEU A 208 7.81 9.64 -21.67
CA LEU A 208 6.76 8.65 -21.91
C LEU A 208 5.40 9.33 -22.19
N GLU A 209 4.53 8.68 -22.97
CA GLU A 209 3.13 9.14 -23.06
C GLU A 209 2.41 8.91 -21.74
N PHE A 210 1.54 9.84 -21.35
CA PHE A 210 0.74 9.76 -20.14
C PHE A 210 -0.74 9.56 -20.46
N TYR A 211 -1.45 8.73 -19.68
CA TYR A 211 -2.91 8.69 -19.70
C TYR A 211 -3.49 8.66 -18.28
N PRO A 212 -4.45 9.53 -17.92
CA PRO A 212 -5.03 9.54 -16.59
C PRO A 212 -5.95 8.33 -16.39
N LEU A 213 -5.61 7.48 -15.42
CA LEU A 213 -6.57 6.55 -14.84
C LEU A 213 -7.54 7.31 -13.93
N GLY A 214 -8.74 6.76 -13.77
CA GLY A 214 -9.76 7.30 -12.87
C GLY A 214 -9.37 7.13 -11.40
N GLY A 215 -10.18 7.73 -10.53
CA GLY A 215 -9.89 7.87 -9.11
C GLY A 215 -9.20 9.20 -8.78
N ASP A 216 -9.52 9.76 -7.61
CA ASP A 216 -8.86 10.93 -7.05
C ASP A 216 -7.54 10.50 -6.38
N PRO A 217 -6.37 10.97 -6.87
CA PRO A 217 -5.08 10.62 -6.28
C PRO A 217 -4.95 11.00 -4.81
N LYS A 218 -5.65 12.05 -4.34
CA LYS A 218 -5.63 12.48 -2.93
C LYS A 218 -6.41 11.53 -2.03
N VAL A 219 -7.55 11.05 -2.50
CA VAL A 219 -8.38 10.08 -1.77
C VAL A 219 -7.68 8.72 -1.73
N LEU A 220 -7.12 8.28 -2.86
CA LEU A 220 -6.35 7.04 -2.95
C LEU A 220 -5.08 7.08 -2.11
N ALA A 221 -4.30 8.18 -2.18
CA ALA A 221 -3.16 8.38 -1.30
C ALA A 221 -3.60 8.34 0.17
N GLY A 222 -4.57 9.17 0.57
CA GLY A 222 -5.09 9.22 1.94
C GLY A 222 -5.65 7.90 2.47
N TYR A 223 -6.14 7.02 1.60
CA TYR A 223 -6.58 5.67 1.95
C TYR A 223 -5.41 4.69 2.14
N MET A 224 -4.47 4.60 1.18
CA MET A 224 -3.24 3.77 1.30
C MET A 224 -2.33 4.23 2.44
N VAL A 225 -2.47 5.50 2.82
CA VAL A 225 -1.85 6.17 3.97
C VAL A 225 -2.41 5.62 5.29
N LYS A 226 -3.74 5.57 5.44
CA LYS A 226 -4.39 5.09 6.67
C LYS A 226 -4.35 3.57 6.83
N ASN A 227 -4.48 2.84 5.72
CA ASN A 227 -4.70 1.40 5.74
C ASN A 227 -3.49 0.70 5.10
N LYS A 228 -2.80 -0.11 5.91
CA LYS A 228 -1.62 -0.88 5.51
C LYS A 228 -1.96 -1.98 4.50
N GLY A 229 -3.24 -2.35 4.38
CA GLY A 229 -3.73 -3.21 3.33
C GLY A 229 -4.77 -2.56 2.41
N PHE A 230 -4.91 -3.13 1.20
CA PHE A 230 -5.85 -2.67 0.15
C PHE A 230 -7.33 -3.02 0.42
N LEU A 231 -7.69 -3.51 1.61
CA LEU A 231 -9.08 -3.80 1.99
C LEU A 231 -9.66 -2.69 2.88
N PRO A 232 -10.97 -2.37 2.74
CA PRO A 232 -11.60 -1.37 3.59
C PRO A 232 -11.61 -1.79 5.07
N SER A 233 -11.00 -0.98 5.92
CA SER A 233 -10.96 -1.16 7.37
C SER A 233 -12.26 -0.76 8.08
N GLY A 234 -12.88 0.33 7.61
CA GLY A 234 -14.06 0.94 8.25
C GLY A 234 -15.31 0.89 7.36
N PRO A 235 -16.51 0.61 7.90
CA PRO A 235 -17.77 0.58 7.12
C PRO A 235 -18.08 1.87 6.36
N SER A 236 -17.66 3.01 6.91
CA SER A 236 -17.82 4.36 6.32
C SER A 236 -16.91 4.61 5.11
N GLU A 237 -15.78 3.92 5.00
CA GLU A 237 -14.82 4.11 3.90
C GLU A 237 -15.18 3.25 2.66
N ILE A 238 -15.93 2.16 2.85
CA ILE A 238 -16.34 1.23 1.77
C ILE A 238 -16.93 1.96 0.56
N PRO A 239 -17.90 2.89 0.67
CA PRO A 239 -18.49 3.54 -0.50
C PRO A 239 -17.49 4.42 -1.25
N ILE A 240 -16.57 5.07 -0.53
CA ILE A 240 -15.56 5.96 -1.09
C ILE A 240 -14.57 5.13 -1.91
N GLN A 241 -13.92 4.14 -1.28
CA GLN A 241 -12.94 3.27 -1.94
C GLN A 241 -13.55 2.51 -3.13
N ARG A 242 -14.81 2.08 -3.00
CA ARG A 242 -15.52 1.40 -4.07
C ARG A 242 -15.80 2.31 -5.26
N ASN A 243 -16.10 3.59 -5.05
CA ASN A 243 -16.15 4.57 -6.14
C ASN A 243 -14.76 4.78 -6.78
N GLN A 244 -13.69 4.88 -5.98
CA GLN A 244 -12.32 4.98 -6.49
C GLN A 244 -11.95 3.78 -7.39
N MET A 245 -12.16 2.56 -6.89
CA MET A 245 -11.93 1.32 -7.67
C MET A 245 -12.79 1.28 -8.93
N LYS A 246 -14.05 1.73 -8.86
CA LYS A 246 -14.93 1.82 -10.03
C LYS A 246 -14.35 2.75 -11.09
N ASP A 247 -13.93 3.95 -10.71
CA ASP A 247 -13.41 4.94 -11.66
C ASP A 247 -12.10 4.47 -12.31
N ILE A 248 -11.20 3.85 -11.53
CA ILE A 248 -10.02 3.13 -12.04
C ILE A 248 -10.45 2.09 -13.09
N ILE A 249 -11.25 1.09 -12.71
CA ILE A 249 -11.63 -0.04 -13.56
C ILE A 249 -12.35 0.44 -14.83
N TYR A 250 -13.16 1.49 -14.74
CA TYR A 250 -13.90 2.03 -15.88
C TYR A 250 -13.01 2.83 -16.85
N SER A 251 -11.84 3.31 -16.42
CA SER A 251 -10.88 4.05 -17.24
C SER A 251 -9.90 3.17 -18.05
N LEU A 252 -9.62 1.95 -17.59
CA LEU A 252 -8.59 1.06 -18.17
C LEU A 252 -8.75 0.83 -19.69
N LEU A 253 -9.98 0.56 -20.16
CA LEU A 253 -10.24 0.32 -21.58
C LEU A 253 -9.91 1.55 -22.44
N SER A 254 -10.19 2.75 -21.92
CA SER A 254 -9.90 4.01 -22.60
C SER A 254 -8.40 4.25 -22.69
N ALA A 255 -7.66 4.03 -21.60
CA ALA A 255 -6.20 4.16 -21.59
C ALA A 255 -5.50 3.30 -22.67
N CYS A 256 -6.08 2.15 -23.03
CA CYS A 256 -5.54 1.22 -24.02
C CYS A 256 -5.83 1.57 -25.49
N ARG A 257 -6.77 2.49 -25.80
CA ARG A 257 -7.28 2.66 -27.17
C ARG A 257 -7.74 4.07 -27.55
N ASP A 258 -8.05 4.91 -26.57
CA ASP A 258 -8.52 6.27 -26.81
C ASP A 258 -7.26 7.12 -27.14
N PRO A 259 -7.35 8.13 -28.01
CA PRO A 259 -6.20 8.94 -28.41
C PRO A 259 -5.51 9.61 -27.20
N ASP A 260 -4.28 10.06 -27.39
CA ASP A 260 -3.66 10.97 -26.44
C ASP A 260 -4.54 12.22 -26.22
N ILE A 261 -4.71 12.63 -24.97
CA ILE A 261 -5.71 13.62 -24.58
C ILE A 261 -5.33 15.03 -25.03
N ASP A 262 -4.03 15.36 -25.01
CA ASP A 262 -3.55 16.71 -25.31
C ASP A 262 -3.27 16.89 -26.82
N SER A 263 -2.70 15.87 -27.48
CA SER A 263 -2.32 15.93 -28.90
C SER A 263 -3.34 15.33 -29.87
N GLY A 264 -4.32 14.56 -29.37
CA GLY A 264 -5.29 13.85 -30.20
C GLY A 264 -4.72 12.68 -31.01
N VAL A 265 -3.43 12.34 -30.85
CA VAL A 265 -2.77 11.27 -31.61
C VAL A 265 -3.36 9.93 -31.22
N ALA A 266 -3.88 9.20 -32.22
CA ALA A 266 -4.46 7.88 -32.03
C ALA A 266 -3.48 6.92 -31.35
N PHE A 267 -3.98 6.06 -30.46
CA PHE A 267 -3.21 5.04 -29.77
C PHE A 267 -4.00 3.74 -29.76
N LYS A 268 -3.31 2.61 -29.93
CA LYS A 268 -3.93 1.29 -29.86
C LYS A 268 -2.92 0.34 -29.26
N ALA A 269 -3.18 -0.16 -28.05
CA ALA A 269 -2.31 -1.13 -27.41
C ALA A 269 -2.18 -2.41 -28.25
N ASP A 270 -0.94 -2.85 -28.45
CA ASP A 270 -0.57 -4.16 -28.97
C ASP A 270 -0.18 -5.13 -27.84
N ALA A 271 0.21 -4.60 -26.67
CA ALA A 271 0.48 -5.35 -25.44
C ALA A 271 0.16 -4.52 -24.19
N ILE A 272 -0.15 -5.20 -23.08
CA ILE A 272 -0.44 -4.58 -21.77
C ILE A 272 0.60 -5.03 -20.74
N ILE A 273 1.15 -4.09 -19.99
CA ILE A 273 1.81 -4.33 -18.70
C ILE A 273 0.88 -3.79 -17.62
N ALA A 274 0.71 -4.48 -16.50
CA ALA A 274 -0.16 -4.01 -15.41
C ALA A 274 0.34 -4.45 -14.04
N ASN A 275 -0.09 -3.77 -12.98
CA ASN A 275 0.03 -4.27 -11.61
C ASN A 275 -1.34 -4.70 -11.05
N PRO A 276 -1.39 -5.66 -10.09
CA PRO A 276 -2.65 -6.20 -9.55
C PRO A 276 -3.66 -5.15 -9.03
N PRO A 277 -3.25 -4.04 -8.37
CA PRO A 277 -4.17 -2.99 -7.91
C PRO A 277 -5.03 -2.31 -8.99
N ALA A 278 -4.74 -2.50 -10.28
CA ALA A 278 -5.61 -2.02 -11.36
C ALA A 278 -6.89 -2.88 -11.52
N TYR A 279 -6.90 -4.13 -11.07
CA TYR A 279 -8.00 -5.12 -11.03
C TYR A 279 -8.72 -5.51 -12.34
N GLY A 280 -8.98 -4.58 -13.26
CA GLY A 280 -9.72 -4.84 -14.51
C GLY A 280 -8.85 -5.17 -15.73
N HIS A 281 -7.52 -5.14 -15.57
CA HIS A 281 -6.53 -5.22 -16.65
C HIS A 281 -6.62 -6.53 -17.46
N THR A 282 -6.80 -7.68 -16.81
CA THR A 282 -6.95 -8.99 -17.47
C THR A 282 -8.18 -9.04 -18.39
N HIS A 283 -9.30 -8.46 -17.95
CA HIS A 283 -10.53 -8.43 -18.74
C HIS A 283 -10.45 -7.44 -19.91
N VAL A 284 -9.68 -6.36 -19.77
CA VAL A 284 -9.37 -5.45 -20.89
C VAL A 284 -8.47 -6.16 -21.92
N ALA A 285 -7.46 -6.90 -21.47
CA ALA A 285 -6.62 -7.73 -22.33
C ALA A 285 -7.44 -8.78 -23.11
N GLU A 286 -8.33 -9.52 -22.42
CA GLU A 286 -9.28 -10.48 -23.02
C GLU A 286 -10.15 -9.83 -24.11
N ALA A 287 -10.68 -8.64 -23.84
CA ALA A 287 -11.56 -7.92 -24.78
C ALA A 287 -10.82 -7.40 -26.02
N LEU A 288 -9.59 -6.90 -25.83
CA LEU A 288 -8.74 -6.38 -26.90
C LEU A 288 -7.99 -7.48 -27.66
N LYS A 289 -7.91 -8.70 -27.09
CA LYS A 289 -7.14 -9.86 -27.58
C LYS A 289 -5.65 -9.56 -27.72
N VAL A 290 -5.09 -8.90 -26.71
CA VAL A 290 -3.66 -8.56 -26.63
C VAL A 290 -3.00 -9.31 -25.48
N PRO A 291 -1.71 -9.66 -25.57
CA PRO A 291 -0.96 -10.22 -24.45
C PRO A 291 -0.91 -9.25 -23.27
N ILE A 292 -0.86 -9.81 -22.06
CA ILE A 292 -0.68 -9.07 -20.82
C ILE A 292 0.42 -9.71 -19.97
N HIS A 293 1.26 -8.88 -19.34
CA HIS A 293 2.27 -9.29 -18.36
C HIS A 293 2.01 -8.53 -17.05
N ILE A 294 1.91 -9.24 -15.94
CA ILE A 294 1.74 -8.62 -14.62
C ILE A 294 3.11 -8.35 -14.01
N PHE A 295 3.34 -7.13 -13.53
CA PHE A 295 4.56 -6.78 -12.81
C PHE A 295 4.23 -6.18 -11.46
N PHE A 296 4.96 -6.57 -10.40
CA PHE A 296 4.72 -5.98 -9.07
C PHE A 296 5.93 -5.97 -8.12
N THR A 297 5.84 -5.10 -7.13
CA THR A 297 6.86 -4.80 -6.09
C THR A 297 6.73 -5.68 -4.84
N MET A 298 5.65 -6.45 -4.73
CA MET A 298 5.34 -7.37 -3.63
C MET A 298 4.70 -8.65 -4.21
N PRO A 299 4.84 -9.81 -3.55
CA PRO A 299 4.31 -11.06 -4.09
C PRO A 299 2.78 -11.06 -4.16
N TRP A 300 2.24 -11.60 -5.25
CA TRP A 300 0.79 -11.72 -5.49
C TRP A 300 0.39 -13.09 -6.06
N THR A 301 1.35 -13.99 -6.25
CA THR A 301 1.15 -15.35 -6.75
C THR A 301 1.20 -16.32 -5.58
N PRO A 302 0.22 -17.23 -5.41
CA PRO A 302 0.20 -18.19 -4.31
C PRO A 302 1.51 -18.98 -4.16
N THR A 303 2.08 -18.93 -2.96
CA THR A 303 3.26 -19.71 -2.56
C THR A 303 3.14 -20.20 -1.13
N SER A 304 3.90 -21.24 -0.82
CA SER A 304 4.04 -21.86 0.49
C SER A 304 5.20 -21.26 1.31
N GLU A 305 6.02 -20.37 0.74
CA GLU A 305 7.21 -19.80 1.39
C GLU A 305 6.94 -18.55 2.26
N PHE A 306 5.93 -17.75 1.91
CA PHE A 306 5.50 -16.57 2.69
C PHE A 306 4.01 -16.27 2.46
N PRO A 307 3.30 -15.65 3.44
CA PRO A 307 1.88 -15.33 3.30
C PRO A 307 1.64 -14.21 2.27
N HIS A 308 0.39 -14.07 1.84
CA HIS A 308 -0.07 -12.94 1.03
C HIS A 308 0.24 -11.62 1.76
N PRO A 309 0.77 -10.56 1.11
CA PRO A 309 1.20 -9.33 1.79
C PRO A 309 0.15 -8.65 2.66
N LEU A 310 -1.12 -8.81 2.29
CA LEU A 310 -2.28 -8.29 3.04
C LEU A 310 -2.74 -9.19 4.19
N SER A 311 -2.00 -10.26 4.53
CA SER A 311 -2.38 -11.22 5.56
C SER A 311 -1.30 -11.36 6.62
N ARG A 312 -1.72 -11.54 7.88
CA ARG A 312 -0.83 -11.68 9.05
C ARG A 312 -0.72 -13.12 9.55
N VAL A 313 -0.89 -14.10 8.65
CA VAL A 313 -0.71 -15.53 8.97
C VAL A 313 0.74 -15.80 9.36
N LYS A 314 0.94 -16.38 10.55
CA LYS A 314 2.27 -16.71 11.08
C LYS A 314 2.73 -18.14 10.78
N GLN A 315 1.80 -19.06 10.52
CA GLN A 315 2.09 -20.48 10.30
C GLN A 315 2.21 -20.78 8.81
N SER A 316 3.29 -21.46 8.41
CA SER A 316 3.60 -21.76 7.00
C SER A 316 2.51 -22.59 6.30
N ALA A 317 1.86 -23.50 7.02
CA ALA A 317 0.73 -24.28 6.52
C ALA A 317 -0.44 -23.41 6.00
N GLY A 318 -0.58 -22.17 6.48
CA GLY A 318 -1.59 -21.22 6.00
C GLY A 318 -1.11 -20.24 4.93
N TYR A 319 0.17 -20.24 4.54
CA TYR A 319 0.70 -19.22 3.62
C TYR A 319 0.04 -19.28 2.25
N ARG A 320 0.01 -20.44 1.59
CA ARG A 320 -0.65 -20.60 0.28
C ARG A 320 -2.15 -20.33 0.34
N LEU A 321 -2.81 -20.77 1.41
CA LEU A 321 -4.24 -20.53 1.68
C LEU A 321 -4.56 -19.03 1.86
N SER A 322 -3.63 -18.24 2.41
CA SER A 322 -3.86 -16.80 2.63
C SER A 322 -4.07 -16.02 1.33
N TYR A 323 -3.43 -16.41 0.23
CA TYR A 323 -3.68 -15.82 -1.10
C TYR A 323 -5.12 -16.08 -1.50
N GLN A 324 -5.56 -17.34 -1.51
CA GLN A 324 -6.92 -17.73 -1.92
C GLN A 324 -8.02 -17.02 -1.11
N ILE A 325 -7.80 -16.83 0.20
CA ILE A 325 -8.73 -16.09 1.08
C ILE A 325 -8.75 -14.59 0.71
N VAL A 326 -7.59 -13.94 0.60
CA VAL A 326 -7.52 -12.51 0.27
C VAL A 326 -8.06 -12.24 -1.14
N ASP A 327 -7.66 -13.02 -2.14
CA ASP A 327 -8.13 -12.94 -3.52
C ASP A 327 -9.65 -13.16 -3.62
N SER A 328 -10.23 -14.00 -2.77
CA SER A 328 -11.68 -14.20 -2.67
C SER A 328 -12.40 -12.99 -2.07
N LEU A 329 -11.81 -12.33 -1.05
CA LEU A 329 -12.34 -11.11 -0.43
C LEU A 329 -12.26 -9.91 -1.38
N ILE A 330 -11.13 -9.74 -2.08
CA ILE A 330 -10.95 -8.75 -3.14
C ILE A 330 -12.00 -8.96 -4.23
N TRP A 331 -12.10 -10.18 -4.77
CA TRP A 331 -13.06 -10.51 -5.83
C TRP A 331 -14.50 -10.21 -5.41
N LEU A 332 -14.89 -10.59 -4.19
CA LEU A 332 -16.21 -10.28 -3.64
C LEU A 332 -16.50 -8.78 -3.62
N GLY A 333 -15.51 -7.93 -3.31
CA GLY A 333 -15.63 -6.48 -3.30
C GLY A 333 -15.75 -5.82 -4.67
N ILE A 334 -15.11 -6.40 -5.71
CA ILE A 334 -15.02 -5.79 -7.06
C ILE A 334 -15.90 -6.44 -8.14
N ARG A 335 -16.35 -7.68 -7.93
CA ARG A 335 -16.98 -8.55 -8.95
C ARG A 335 -18.09 -7.89 -9.76
N ASP A 336 -18.96 -7.12 -9.12
CA ASP A 336 -20.10 -6.51 -9.80
C ASP A 336 -19.71 -5.29 -10.64
N MET A 337 -18.72 -4.50 -10.20
CA MET A 337 -18.10 -3.43 -10.99
C MET A 337 -17.41 -4.00 -12.23
N ILE A 338 -16.63 -5.08 -12.05
CA ILE A 338 -15.98 -5.83 -13.12
C ILE A 338 -17.02 -6.38 -14.10
N ASN A 339 -18.08 -7.03 -13.60
CA ASN A 339 -19.12 -7.60 -14.46
C ASN A 339 -19.96 -6.56 -15.20
N ASP A 340 -20.14 -5.36 -14.62
CA ASP A 340 -20.78 -4.24 -15.30
C ASP A 340 -19.92 -3.73 -16.46
N VAL A 341 -18.61 -3.59 -16.27
CA VAL A 341 -17.65 -3.23 -17.34
C VAL A 341 -17.57 -4.32 -18.41
N ARG A 342 -17.50 -5.61 -18.02
CA ARG A 342 -17.53 -6.75 -18.96
C ARG A 342 -18.76 -6.69 -19.86
N LYS A 343 -19.95 -6.56 -19.27
CA LYS A 343 -21.22 -6.53 -20.01
C LYS A 343 -21.42 -5.25 -20.84
N LYS A 344 -21.21 -4.06 -20.25
CA LYS A 344 -21.54 -2.78 -20.88
C LYS A 344 -20.45 -2.28 -21.83
N LYS A 345 -19.18 -2.29 -21.40
CA LYS A 345 -18.05 -1.74 -22.17
C LYS A 345 -17.35 -2.79 -23.04
N LEU A 346 -16.95 -3.91 -22.45
CA LEU A 346 -16.08 -4.91 -23.11
C LEU A 346 -16.84 -5.91 -24.00
N LYS A 347 -18.17 -6.00 -23.86
CA LYS A 347 -19.04 -6.98 -24.55
C LYS A 347 -18.70 -8.46 -24.25
N LEU A 348 -18.08 -8.70 -23.10
CA LEU A 348 -17.73 -10.03 -22.60
C LEU A 348 -18.84 -10.60 -21.71
N ARG A 349 -18.88 -11.93 -21.59
CA ARG A 349 -19.79 -12.62 -20.64
C ARG A 349 -19.36 -12.31 -19.19
N PRO A 350 -20.30 -12.11 -18.25
CA PRO A 350 -19.97 -11.95 -16.84
C PRO A 350 -19.21 -13.18 -16.28
N VAL A 351 -18.24 -12.94 -15.41
CA VAL A 351 -17.55 -13.99 -14.64
C VAL A 351 -18.48 -14.49 -13.53
N THR A 352 -18.70 -15.81 -13.50
CA THR A 352 -19.49 -16.48 -12.46
C THR A 352 -18.64 -16.76 -11.23
N TYR A 353 -19.26 -17.07 -10.09
CA TYR A 353 -18.50 -17.42 -8.87
C TYR A 353 -17.66 -18.70 -9.04
N LEU A 354 -18.07 -19.58 -9.95
CA LEU A 354 -17.43 -20.87 -10.28
C LEU A 354 -16.32 -20.75 -11.34
N SER A 355 -16.23 -19.60 -12.04
CA SER A 355 -15.18 -19.33 -13.05
C SER A 355 -14.17 -18.30 -12.55
N GLY A 356 -14.03 -18.18 -11.22
CA GLY A 356 -13.01 -17.33 -10.63
C GLY A 356 -11.63 -17.86 -11.00
N SER A 357 -10.83 -17.04 -11.69
CA SER A 357 -9.41 -17.28 -11.99
C SER A 357 -8.51 -17.37 -10.74
N GLN A 358 -9.10 -17.47 -9.55
CA GLN A 358 -8.45 -17.62 -8.26
C GLN A 358 -8.08 -19.08 -7.94
N GLY A 359 -8.52 -20.04 -8.78
CA GLY A 359 -8.25 -21.48 -8.61
C GLY A 359 -7.56 -22.16 -9.80
N SER A 360 -7.67 -21.60 -11.00
CA SER A 360 -6.87 -22.03 -12.17
C SER A 360 -5.58 -21.23 -12.21
N ASP A 361 -4.42 -21.89 -12.38
CA ASP A 361 -3.16 -21.19 -12.70
C ASP A 361 -3.40 -20.21 -13.85
N SER A 362 -3.35 -18.91 -13.55
CA SER A 362 -3.56 -17.91 -14.58
C SER A 362 -2.37 -18.00 -15.52
N ASP A 363 -2.60 -18.31 -16.79
CA ASP A 363 -1.56 -18.41 -17.83
C ASP A 363 -1.09 -17.02 -18.28
N ILE A 364 -0.79 -16.17 -17.31
CA ILE A 364 -0.36 -14.79 -17.46
C ILE A 364 1.03 -14.71 -16.84
N PRO A 365 2.06 -14.29 -17.59
CA PRO A 365 3.39 -14.14 -17.03
C PRO A 365 3.42 -13.06 -15.94
N HIS A 366 4.19 -13.32 -14.89
CA HIS A 366 4.36 -12.46 -13.72
C HIS A 366 5.84 -12.12 -13.54
N GLY A 367 6.18 -10.82 -13.46
CA GLY A 367 7.53 -10.32 -13.20
C GLY A 367 7.61 -9.56 -11.88
N TYR A 368 8.39 -10.08 -10.93
CA TYR A 368 8.56 -9.51 -9.62
C TYR A 368 9.84 -8.67 -9.54
N ILE A 369 9.67 -7.37 -9.32
CA ILE A 369 10.73 -6.37 -9.45
C ILE A 369 11.49 -6.13 -8.13
N TRP A 370 11.99 -7.22 -7.55
CA TRP A 370 12.94 -7.21 -6.44
C TRP A 370 14.18 -8.06 -6.76
N SER A 371 15.28 -7.84 -6.01
CA SER A 371 16.50 -8.64 -6.19
C SER A 371 16.29 -10.10 -5.76
N PRO A 372 16.66 -11.11 -6.57
CA PRO A 372 16.63 -12.51 -6.15
C PRO A 372 17.60 -12.82 -5.00
N HIS A 373 18.56 -11.93 -4.72
CA HIS A 373 19.44 -12.00 -3.54
C HIS A 373 18.76 -11.49 -2.25
N LEU A 374 17.67 -10.72 -2.36
CA LEU A 374 16.88 -10.23 -1.22
C LEU A 374 15.75 -11.21 -0.87
N VAL A 375 14.96 -11.59 -1.88
CA VAL A 375 13.93 -12.63 -1.79
C VAL A 375 14.10 -13.52 -3.02
N PRO A 376 14.59 -14.76 -2.89
CA PRO A 376 14.75 -15.67 -4.03
C PRO A 376 13.38 -16.03 -4.61
N LYS A 377 13.37 -16.53 -5.86
CA LYS A 377 12.18 -17.13 -6.47
C LYS A 377 11.76 -18.37 -5.66
N PRO A 378 10.55 -18.42 -5.09
CA PRO A 378 10.02 -19.61 -4.42
C PRO A 378 10.05 -20.85 -5.30
N LYS A 379 10.32 -21.99 -4.68
CA LYS A 379 10.44 -23.30 -5.36
C LYS A 379 9.12 -23.81 -5.93
N ASP A 380 7.98 -23.32 -5.42
CA ASP A 380 6.64 -23.65 -5.91
C ASP A 380 6.10 -22.67 -6.96
N TRP A 381 6.96 -21.77 -7.50
CA TRP A 381 6.64 -20.94 -8.66
C TRP A 381 7.17 -21.53 -9.98
N GLY A 382 6.28 -21.63 -10.96
CA GLY A 382 6.58 -22.18 -12.28
C GLY A 382 7.43 -21.26 -13.20
N PRO A 383 7.60 -21.67 -14.48
CA PRO A 383 8.43 -20.94 -15.46
C PRO A 383 7.78 -19.65 -16.00
N LYS A 384 6.58 -19.29 -15.54
CA LYS A 384 5.85 -18.08 -15.95
C LYS A 384 5.89 -16.98 -14.89
N VAL A 385 6.66 -17.16 -13.82
CA VAL A 385 6.71 -16.27 -12.66
C VAL A 385 8.16 -16.04 -12.28
N ASP A 386 8.70 -14.87 -12.56
CA ASP A 386 10.14 -14.60 -12.43
C ASP A 386 10.43 -13.44 -11.48
N VAL A 387 11.57 -13.54 -10.78
CA VAL A 387 12.12 -12.48 -9.93
C VAL A 387 13.22 -11.80 -10.72
N VAL A 388 12.92 -10.62 -11.28
CA VAL A 388 13.69 -10.01 -12.38
C VAL A 388 14.71 -8.94 -11.93
N GLY A 389 14.83 -8.70 -10.62
CA GLY A 389 15.65 -7.61 -10.09
C GLY A 389 14.92 -6.28 -9.94
N PHE A 390 15.57 -5.32 -9.28
CA PHE A 390 15.02 -3.97 -9.11
C PHE A 390 15.15 -3.13 -10.39
N CYS A 391 14.07 -2.52 -10.84
CA CYS A 391 14.10 -1.53 -11.93
C CYS A 391 14.42 -0.14 -11.38
N PHE A 392 15.69 0.28 -11.48
CA PHE A 392 16.14 1.59 -11.02
C PHE A 392 15.93 2.68 -12.09
N LEU A 393 15.65 3.91 -11.62
CA LEU A 393 15.63 5.12 -12.43
C LEU A 393 16.71 6.06 -11.88
N ASP A 394 17.72 6.39 -12.69
CA ASP A 394 18.89 7.18 -12.27
C ASP A 394 18.57 8.69 -12.24
N LEU A 395 17.80 9.07 -11.22
CA LEU A 395 17.34 10.44 -10.97
C LEU A 395 18.47 11.39 -10.57
N ALA A 396 19.57 10.87 -10.01
CA ALA A 396 20.75 11.64 -9.64
C ALA A 396 21.44 12.31 -10.84
N SER A 397 21.30 11.77 -12.05
CA SER A 397 22.08 12.15 -13.24
C SER A 397 21.98 13.63 -13.61
N ASN A 398 20.80 14.23 -13.40
CA ASN A 398 20.50 15.65 -13.67
C ASN A 398 20.14 16.41 -12.37
N TYR A 399 20.52 15.89 -11.20
CA TYR A 399 20.16 16.49 -9.92
C TYR A 399 21.25 17.40 -9.39
N GLU A 400 20.93 18.70 -9.27
CA GLU A 400 21.78 19.66 -8.56
C GLU A 400 21.33 19.77 -7.09
N PRO A 401 22.15 19.29 -6.12
CA PRO A 401 21.81 19.39 -4.70
C PRO A 401 21.88 20.85 -4.21
N PRO A 402 20.91 21.34 -3.42
CA PRO A 402 20.95 22.69 -2.87
C PRO A 402 22.24 22.98 -2.09
N GLU A 403 22.84 24.15 -2.30
CA GLU A 403 24.07 24.55 -1.61
C GLU A 403 24.01 24.41 -0.08
N PRO A 404 22.89 24.75 0.62
CA PRO A 404 22.79 24.53 2.07
C PRO A 404 22.94 23.07 2.48
N LEU A 405 22.39 22.12 1.70
CA LEU A 405 22.52 20.67 1.95
C LEU A 405 23.97 20.22 1.75
N VAL A 406 24.62 20.65 0.66
CA VAL A 406 26.02 20.31 0.37
C VAL A 406 26.97 20.87 1.44
N LYS A 407 26.75 22.13 1.84
CA LYS A 407 27.55 22.80 2.88
C LYS A 407 27.36 22.11 4.23
N TRP A 408 26.12 21.78 4.59
CA TRP A 408 25.85 21.04 5.83
C TRP A 408 26.48 19.65 5.80
N LEU A 409 26.29 18.85 4.73
CA LEU A 409 26.91 17.53 4.60
C LEU A 409 28.43 17.58 4.83
N LYS A 410 29.13 18.53 4.20
CA LYS A 410 30.59 18.74 4.32
C LYS A 410 31.07 19.21 5.70
N ALA A 411 30.19 19.73 6.56
CA ALA A 411 30.56 20.32 7.84
C ALA A 411 30.83 19.32 8.98
N GLY A 412 30.75 18.00 8.72
CA GLY A 412 31.02 16.96 9.72
C GLY A 412 30.81 15.56 9.17
N ASP A 413 30.69 14.56 10.06
CA ASP A 413 30.56 13.15 9.69
C ASP A 413 29.29 12.82 8.88
N LYS A 414 29.33 11.71 8.13
CA LYS A 414 28.17 11.22 7.37
C LYS A 414 26.94 11.02 8.27
N PRO A 415 25.77 11.60 7.94
CA PRO A 415 24.58 11.53 8.76
C PRO A 415 23.82 10.21 8.61
N ILE A 416 22.88 9.97 9.52
CA ILE A 416 21.81 8.98 9.37
C ILE A 416 20.63 9.65 8.65
N TYR A 417 20.16 9.05 7.56
CA TYR A 417 18.90 9.48 6.92
C TYR A 417 17.70 8.83 7.61
N ILE A 418 16.64 9.60 7.84
CA ILE A 418 15.42 9.13 8.49
C ILE A 418 14.22 9.62 7.67
N GLY A 419 13.42 8.69 7.15
CA GLY A 419 12.29 9.02 6.28
C GLY A 419 11.30 7.88 6.08
N PHE A 420 10.07 8.09 6.55
CA PHE A 420 8.96 7.13 6.38
C PHE A 420 8.16 7.35 5.08
N GLY A 421 8.67 8.20 4.17
CA GLY A 421 8.15 8.37 2.81
C GLY A 421 6.77 9.02 2.78
N SER A 422 5.83 8.35 2.11
CA SER A 422 4.45 8.82 1.96
C SER A 422 3.50 8.32 3.05
N LEU A 423 3.96 7.53 4.03
CA LEU A 423 3.11 7.09 5.13
C LEU A 423 2.77 8.26 6.07
N PRO A 424 1.54 8.29 6.63
CA PRO A 424 1.23 9.21 7.71
C PRO A 424 1.95 8.76 8.97
N VAL A 425 2.16 9.70 9.87
CA VAL A 425 2.45 9.40 11.26
C VAL A 425 1.31 9.98 12.07
N GLU A 426 0.71 9.19 12.96
CA GLU A 426 -0.45 9.63 13.76
C GLU A 426 -0.08 10.78 14.71
N GLU A 427 1.13 10.73 15.28
CA GLU A 427 1.69 11.76 16.16
C GLU A 427 3.05 12.25 15.57
N PRO A 428 3.05 13.08 14.51
CA PRO A 428 4.27 13.41 13.78
C PRO A 428 5.25 14.27 14.59
N GLU A 429 4.75 15.13 15.47
CA GLU A 429 5.57 15.90 16.42
C GLU A 429 6.30 14.97 17.40
N LYS A 430 5.58 14.00 17.98
CA LYS A 430 6.13 13.03 18.93
C LYS A 430 7.15 12.09 18.28
N MET A 431 6.86 11.63 17.06
CA MET A 431 7.83 10.86 16.26
C MET A 431 9.08 11.70 15.96
N THR A 432 8.91 12.99 15.63
CA THR A 432 10.04 13.91 15.43
C THR A 432 10.85 14.07 16.71
N GLN A 433 10.22 14.19 17.88
CA GLN A 433 10.90 14.26 19.18
C GLN A 433 11.71 12.98 19.46
N ILE A 434 11.12 11.80 19.27
CA ILE A 434 11.81 10.50 19.45
C ILE A 434 13.03 10.38 18.51
N ILE A 435 12.89 10.81 17.25
CA ILE A 435 13.99 10.83 16.27
C ILE A 435 15.13 11.75 16.74
N VAL A 436 14.81 12.95 17.20
CA VAL A 436 15.78 13.94 17.70
C VAL A 436 16.51 13.40 18.94
N GLU A 437 15.77 12.88 19.91
CA GLU A 437 16.31 12.30 21.14
C GLU A 437 17.25 11.12 20.85
N ALA A 438 16.87 10.22 19.94
CA ALA A 438 17.71 9.10 19.54
C ALA A 438 19.02 9.56 18.87
N LEU A 439 18.98 10.60 18.03
CA LEU A 439 20.18 11.20 17.42
C LEU A 439 21.10 11.85 18.47
N GLU A 440 20.53 12.50 19.49
CA GLU A 440 21.28 13.14 20.56
C GLU A 440 21.93 12.12 21.51
N ILE A 441 21.20 11.09 21.93
CA ILE A 441 21.72 9.98 22.75
C ILE A 441 22.86 9.26 22.03
N THR A 442 22.71 9.00 20.73
CA THR A 442 23.73 8.32 19.91
C THR A 442 24.82 9.26 19.39
N LYS A 443 24.71 10.57 19.64
CA LYS A 443 25.61 11.63 19.16
C LYS A 443 25.83 11.59 17.64
N GLN A 444 24.79 11.22 16.88
CA GLN A 444 24.84 11.14 15.42
C GLN A 444 24.21 12.39 14.80
N ARG A 445 24.67 12.74 13.60
CA ARG A 445 24.03 13.75 12.74
C ARG A 445 22.87 13.10 11.99
N GLY A 446 21.76 13.83 11.82
CA GLY A 446 20.55 13.31 11.19
C GLY A 446 20.10 14.13 9.97
N ILE A 447 19.56 13.45 8.97
CA ILE A 447 18.71 14.07 7.94
C ILE A 447 17.29 13.56 8.16
N ILE A 448 16.35 14.46 8.46
CA ILE A 448 14.92 14.11 8.58
C ILE A 448 14.23 14.55 7.30
N ASN A 449 13.71 13.60 6.53
CA ASN A 449 12.83 13.89 5.40
C ASN A 449 11.42 14.18 5.92
N LYS A 450 10.91 15.39 5.66
CA LYS A 450 9.57 15.80 6.11
C LYS A 450 8.47 14.89 5.52
N GLY A 451 8.67 14.45 4.28
CA GLY A 451 7.77 13.56 3.55
C GLY A 451 6.34 14.10 3.41
N TRP A 452 5.38 13.19 3.24
CA TRP A 452 3.95 13.52 3.44
C TRP A 452 3.53 13.37 4.91
N GLY A 453 4.35 12.72 5.74
CA GLY A 453 4.08 12.47 7.15
C GLY A 453 4.27 13.69 8.08
N GLY A 454 4.69 14.85 7.56
CA GLY A 454 4.80 16.09 8.34
C GLY A 454 5.92 16.08 9.39
N LEU A 455 6.95 15.25 9.21
CA LEU A 455 8.07 15.15 10.15
C LEU A 455 8.93 16.42 10.13
N GLY A 456 9.66 16.66 11.23
CA GLY A 456 10.64 17.75 11.29
C GLY A 456 10.09 19.09 11.79
N ASN A 457 8.86 19.13 12.31
CA ASN A 457 8.37 20.27 13.09
C ASN A 457 9.14 20.37 14.42
N LEU A 458 10.27 21.08 14.41
CA LEU A 458 11.10 21.34 15.58
C LEU A 458 10.77 22.71 16.17
N ALA A 459 10.68 22.81 17.50
CA ALA A 459 10.49 24.09 18.20
C ALA A 459 11.71 25.01 18.05
N GLU A 460 12.92 24.43 18.00
CA GLU A 460 14.18 25.13 17.76
C GLU A 460 15.03 24.35 16.74
N PRO A 461 15.69 25.02 15.76
CA PRO A 461 16.64 24.37 14.87
C PRO A 461 17.83 23.79 15.63
N LYS A 462 18.29 22.59 15.25
CA LYS A 462 19.50 21.95 15.80
C LYS A 462 20.55 21.76 14.72
N ASP A 463 21.77 22.24 14.91
CA ASP A 463 22.87 22.15 13.92
C ASP A 463 23.20 20.70 13.50
N SER A 464 22.96 19.73 14.38
CA SER A 464 23.15 18.29 14.13
C SER A 464 22.07 17.67 13.24
N ILE A 465 21.01 18.41 12.88
CA ILE A 465 19.84 17.91 12.13
C ILE A 465 19.58 18.78 10.90
N TYR A 466 19.55 18.16 9.72
CA TYR A 466 19.08 18.79 8.49
C TYR A 466 17.65 18.38 8.17
N LEU A 467 16.76 19.35 7.99
CA LEU A 467 15.40 19.11 7.53
C LEU A 467 15.37 19.11 6.00
N LEU A 468 15.05 17.95 5.43
CA LEU A 468 15.05 17.71 3.99
C LEU A 468 13.62 17.67 3.44
N ASP A 469 13.42 18.33 2.29
CA ASP A 469 12.23 18.15 1.46
C ASP A 469 12.46 16.97 0.50
N ASN A 470 12.42 17.19 -0.82
CA ASN A 470 12.67 16.12 -1.80
C ASN A 470 14.14 16.08 -2.26
N CYS A 471 14.74 14.88 -2.24
CA CYS A 471 16.06 14.59 -2.81
C CYS A 471 16.08 13.16 -3.39
N PRO A 472 16.72 12.91 -4.55
CA PRO A 472 16.87 11.56 -5.09
C PRO A 472 17.66 10.64 -4.14
N HIS A 473 17.10 9.50 -3.78
CA HIS A 473 17.74 8.55 -2.85
C HIS A 473 19.04 7.95 -3.40
N ASP A 474 19.13 7.77 -4.72
CA ASP A 474 20.32 7.31 -5.44
C ASP A 474 21.51 8.28 -5.34
N TRP A 475 21.25 9.58 -5.15
CA TRP A 475 22.28 10.56 -4.78
C TRP A 475 22.50 10.61 -3.26
N LEU A 476 21.41 10.71 -2.50
CA LEU A 476 21.46 11.04 -1.07
C LEU A 476 22.06 9.92 -0.22
N PHE A 477 21.66 8.66 -0.46
CA PHE A 477 22.06 7.56 0.42
C PHE A 477 23.58 7.31 0.37
N LEU A 478 24.23 7.58 -0.76
CA LEU A 478 25.69 7.54 -0.87
C LEU A 478 26.41 8.51 0.09
N GLN A 479 25.74 9.59 0.49
CA GLN A 479 26.24 10.58 1.46
C GLN A 479 25.96 10.18 2.92
N CYS A 480 25.11 9.18 3.16
CA CYS A 480 24.68 8.73 4.49
C CYS A 480 25.55 7.59 5.04
N LYS A 481 25.47 7.40 6.36
CA LYS A 481 26.10 6.30 7.12
C LYS A 481 25.13 5.14 7.34
N ALA A 482 23.85 5.45 7.55
CA ALA A 482 22.75 4.51 7.70
C ALA A 482 21.46 5.17 7.18
N VAL A 483 20.45 4.37 6.86
CA VAL A 483 19.09 4.82 6.55
C VAL A 483 18.09 4.21 7.53
N VAL A 484 17.06 4.96 7.92
CA VAL A 484 15.94 4.48 8.74
C VAL A 484 14.66 4.79 7.98
N HIS A 485 13.92 3.75 7.62
CA HIS A 485 12.78 3.88 6.72
C HIS A 485 11.67 2.85 6.97
N HIS A 486 10.51 3.10 6.37
CA HIS A 486 9.29 2.30 6.53
C HIS A 486 9.30 0.93 5.83
N GLY A 487 10.36 0.56 5.11
CA GLY A 487 10.49 -0.75 4.44
C GLY A 487 9.82 -0.86 3.07
N GLY A 488 9.26 0.22 2.51
CA GLY A 488 8.66 0.21 1.17
C GLY A 488 9.68 -0.14 0.09
N ALA A 489 9.29 -1.06 -0.81
CA ALA A 489 10.18 -1.76 -1.73
C ALA A 489 11.18 -0.85 -2.48
N GLY A 490 10.74 0.29 -3.02
CA GLY A 490 11.62 1.22 -3.73
C GLY A 490 12.67 1.94 -2.84
N THR A 491 12.37 2.17 -1.56
CA THR A 491 13.34 2.75 -0.61
C THR A 491 14.34 1.68 -0.16
N THR A 492 13.86 0.47 0.13
CA THR A 492 14.70 -0.70 0.44
C THR A 492 15.66 -1.01 -0.71
N ALA A 493 15.17 -0.99 -1.95
CA ALA A 493 15.99 -1.14 -3.15
C ALA A 493 17.11 -0.09 -3.25
N ALA A 494 16.80 1.18 -2.96
CA ALA A 494 17.78 2.27 -2.97
C ALA A 494 18.83 2.12 -1.85
N GLY A 495 18.43 1.72 -0.64
CA GLY A 495 19.33 1.45 0.49
C GLY A 495 20.32 0.33 0.17
N LEU A 496 19.80 -0.79 -0.37
CA LEU A 496 20.61 -1.93 -0.82
C LEU A 496 21.56 -1.56 -1.96
N ARG A 497 21.10 -0.80 -2.98
CA ARG A 497 21.95 -0.33 -4.10
C ARG A 497 23.08 0.58 -3.61
N ALA A 498 22.81 1.42 -2.61
CA ALA A 498 23.81 2.30 -2.01
C ALA A 498 24.77 1.58 -1.04
N ALA A 499 24.56 0.29 -0.76
CA ALA A 499 25.27 -0.50 0.25
C ALA A 499 25.25 0.14 1.65
N VAL A 500 24.15 0.80 2.00
CA VAL A 500 23.96 1.47 3.29
C VAL A 500 23.14 0.58 4.23
N MET A 501 23.56 0.51 5.50
CA MET A 501 22.81 -0.21 6.53
C MET A 501 21.42 0.41 6.71
N SER A 502 20.38 -0.44 6.70
CA SER A 502 18.96 -0.08 6.76
C SER A 502 18.26 -0.67 7.99
#